data_AF-D5RK62-F1
#
_entry.id   AF-D5RK62-F1
#
_cell.length_a   1.000
_cell.length_b   1.000
_cell.length_c   1.000
_cell.angle_alpha   90.00
_cell.angle_beta   90.00
_cell.angle_gamma   90.00
#
_symmetry.space_group_name_H-M   'P 1'
#
loop_
_entity.id
_entity.type
_entity.pdbx_description
1 polymer ?
#
loop_
_entity_poly.entity_id
_entity_poly.type
_entity_poly.pdbx_seq_one_letter_code
_entity_poly.pdbx_strand_id
1 'polypeptide(L)'
;MLALIGLLTILSVVVLLLLGRASPLLALSLVPLAGALLAGFGLGEISGFFGDGLRRVMQVATMFIFAITFFGVLQDAGLFRPLIRGLVALTRGNVVAVTMGTAVIGMLAHLDGAGATTFLLTVPALLPLYRRLGMNPYLMLMMLATGAGIFNMMPWAGPLGRAAAVTGIEVTELWRPLIPVQAAGVVLLLALAALLGLREQRRIAAAG
;
A
#
# COMPACT_ATOMS: atom_id res chain seq x y z
N MET A 1 13.76 0.92 -34.92
CA MET A 1 12.50 0.17 -35.07
C MET A 1 12.05 -0.47 -33.75
N LEU A 2 12.82 -1.41 -33.18
CA LEU A 2 12.46 -2.09 -31.92
C LEU A 2 12.19 -1.15 -30.74
N ALA A 3 13.01 -0.11 -30.54
CA ALA A 3 12.80 0.86 -29.47
C ALA A 3 11.47 1.63 -29.61
N LEU A 4 11.06 1.96 -30.85
CA LEU A 4 9.79 2.63 -31.11
C LEU A 4 8.60 1.71 -30.80
N ILE A 5 8.69 0.44 -31.21
CA ILE A 5 7.66 -0.56 -30.90
C ILE A 5 7.54 -0.75 -29.39
N GLY A 6 8.66 -0.94 -28.69
CA GLY A 6 8.68 -1.06 -27.22
C GLY A 6 8.09 0.16 -26.52
N LEU A 7 8.42 1.38 -26.97
CA LEU A 7 7.85 2.61 -26.43
C LEU A 7 6.33 2.67 -26.67
N LEU A 8 5.86 2.35 -27.88
CA LEU A 8 4.44 2.32 -28.21
C LEU A 8 3.69 1.25 -27.41
N THR A 9 4.30 0.09 -27.17
CA THR A 9 3.75 -0.97 -26.31
C THR A 9 3.57 -0.47 -24.89
N ILE A 10 4.59 0.14 -24.28
CA ILE A 10 4.51 0.71 -22.92
C ILE A 10 3.43 1.80 -22.87
N LEU A 11 3.44 2.74 -23.83
CA LEU A 11 2.47 3.82 -23.88
C LEU A 11 1.04 3.28 -24.00
N SER A 12 0.82 2.27 -24.84
CA SER A 12 -0.49 1.63 -25.02
C SER A 12 -0.97 0.97 -23.74
N VAL A 13 -0.09 0.25 -23.03
CA VAL A 13 -0.41 -0.33 -21.71
C VAL A 13 -0.81 0.77 -20.73
N VAL A 14 -0.01 1.83 -20.61
CA VAL A 14 -0.28 2.94 -19.68
C VAL A 14 -1.62 3.61 -20.00
N VAL A 15 -1.88 3.92 -21.27
CA VAL A 15 -3.13 4.55 -21.71
C VAL A 15 -4.34 3.65 -21.43
N LEU A 16 -4.26 2.36 -21.74
CA LEU A 16 -5.34 1.40 -21.48
C LEU A 16 -5.65 1.28 -19.98
N LEU A 17 -4.62 1.27 -19.13
CA LEU A 17 -4.79 1.22 -17.67
C LEU A 17 -5.39 2.52 -17.13
N LEU A 18 -4.96 3.68 -17.63
CA LEU A 18 -5.49 4.99 -17.20
C LEU A 18 -6.93 5.22 -17.65
N LEU A 19 -7.32 4.70 -18.82
CA LEU A 19 -8.70 4.77 -19.31
C LEU A 19 -9.66 3.93 -18.44
N GLY A 20 -9.16 2.96 -17.67
CA GLY A 20 -9.96 2.11 -16.79
C GLY A 20 -10.96 1.19 -17.52
N ARG A 21 -10.88 1.10 -18.85
CA ARG A 21 -11.82 0.33 -19.69
C ARG A 21 -11.35 -1.08 -20.05
N ALA A 22 -10.13 -1.45 -19.67
CA ALA A 22 -9.57 -2.76 -19.89
C ALA A 22 -9.22 -3.43 -18.56
N SER A 23 -9.40 -4.75 -18.48
CA SER A 23 -8.85 -5.53 -17.37
C SER A 23 -7.33 -5.38 -17.34
N PRO A 24 -6.71 -5.03 -16.19
CA PRO A 24 -5.26 -4.89 -16.09
C PRO A 24 -4.50 -6.13 -16.56
N LEU A 25 -5.04 -7.33 -16.27
CA LEU A 25 -4.47 -8.60 -16.72
C LEU A 25 -4.40 -8.71 -18.25
N LEU A 26 -5.47 -8.31 -18.94
CA LEU A 26 -5.52 -8.32 -20.40
C LEU A 26 -4.57 -7.29 -20.99
N ALA A 27 -4.57 -6.07 -20.46
CA ALA A 27 -3.68 -5.00 -20.94
C ALA A 27 -2.21 -5.38 -20.77
N LEU A 28 -1.83 -5.92 -19.61
CA LEU A 28 -0.44 -6.29 -19.30
C LEU A 28 0.03 -7.57 -20.02
N SER A 29 -0.87 -8.40 -20.53
CA SER A 29 -0.51 -9.66 -21.20
C SER A 29 -0.61 -9.57 -22.72
N LEU A 30 -1.74 -9.08 -23.25
CA LEU A 30 -2.02 -9.07 -24.68
C LEU A 30 -1.27 -7.96 -25.42
N VAL A 31 -1.08 -6.80 -24.79
CA VAL A 31 -0.42 -5.66 -25.45
C VAL A 31 1.08 -5.92 -25.65
N PRO A 32 1.85 -6.44 -24.64
CA PRO A 32 3.23 -6.85 -24.88
C PRO A 32 3.35 -7.99 -25.90
N LEU A 33 2.41 -8.94 -25.89
CA LEU A 33 2.36 -10.02 -26.87
C LEU A 33 2.17 -9.49 -28.29
N ALA A 34 1.21 -8.59 -28.50
CA ALA A 34 0.99 -7.94 -29.79
C ALA A 34 2.20 -7.10 -30.22
N GLY A 35 2.82 -6.37 -29.30
CA GLY A 35 4.05 -5.61 -29.56
C GLY A 35 5.21 -6.50 -30.01
N ALA A 36 5.40 -7.66 -29.37
CA ALA A 36 6.44 -8.62 -29.75
C ALA A 36 6.17 -9.25 -31.13
N LEU A 37 4.92 -9.58 -31.44
CA LEU A 37 4.53 -10.08 -32.76
C LEU A 37 4.75 -9.01 -33.86
N LEU A 38 4.39 -7.75 -33.60
CA LEU A 38 4.64 -6.63 -34.52
C LEU A 38 6.12 -6.33 -34.73
N ALA A 39 6.97 -6.65 -33.74
CA ALA A 39 8.42 -6.56 -33.86
C ALA A 39 9.05 -7.69 -34.69
N GLY A 40 8.25 -8.68 -35.13
CA GLY A 40 8.69 -9.78 -35.97
C GLY A 40 9.27 -10.98 -35.19
N PHE A 41 9.10 -11.03 -33.87
CA PHE A 41 9.58 -12.16 -33.07
C PHE A 41 8.71 -13.40 -33.25
N GLY A 42 9.35 -14.56 -33.32
CA GLY A 42 8.67 -15.86 -33.39
C GLY A 42 8.10 -16.29 -32.03
N LEU A 43 7.14 -17.22 -32.05
CA LEU A 43 6.52 -17.75 -30.81
C LEU A 43 7.53 -18.38 -29.84
N GLY A 44 8.63 -18.96 -30.36
CA GLY A 44 9.71 -19.50 -29.54
C GLY A 44 10.54 -18.44 -28.81
N GLU A 45 10.77 -17.28 -29.43
CA GLU A 45 11.49 -16.16 -28.80
C GLU A 45 10.60 -15.48 -27.77
N ILE A 46 9.32 -15.30 -28.10
CA ILE A 46 8.31 -14.74 -27.19
C ILE A 46 8.19 -15.60 -25.93
N SER A 47 8.14 -16.94 -26.07
CA SER A 47 8.09 -17.83 -24.89
C SER A 47 9.37 -17.73 -24.05
N GLY A 48 10.53 -17.55 -24.69
CA GLY A 48 11.80 -17.22 -24.03
C GLY A 48 11.70 -15.92 -23.20
N PHE A 49 11.22 -14.83 -23.79
CA PHE A 49 11.03 -13.55 -23.10
C PHE A 49 10.08 -13.65 -21.92
N PHE A 50 8.96 -14.37 -22.08
CA PHE A 50 8.04 -14.65 -20.98
C PHE A 50 8.71 -15.48 -19.88
N GLY A 51 9.47 -16.51 -20.23
CA GLY A 51 10.20 -17.34 -19.27
C GLY A 51 11.24 -16.56 -18.48
N ASP A 52 12.02 -15.71 -19.15
CA ASP A 52 13.02 -14.85 -18.50
C ASP A 52 12.36 -13.80 -17.60
N GLY A 53 11.27 -13.18 -18.06
CA GLY A 53 10.47 -12.27 -17.26
C GLY A 53 9.91 -12.95 -16.02
N LEU A 54 9.36 -14.16 -16.18
CA LEU A 54 8.81 -14.96 -15.09
C LEU A 54 9.90 -15.26 -14.05
N ARG A 55 11.06 -15.77 -14.47
CA ARG A 55 12.18 -16.07 -13.56
C ARG A 55 12.59 -14.87 -12.70
N ARG A 56 12.63 -13.66 -13.28
CA ARG A 56 12.96 -12.42 -12.55
C ARG A 56 11.95 -12.08 -11.46
N VAL A 57 10.66 -12.36 -11.69
CA VAL A 57 9.60 -12.02 -10.73
C VAL A 57 9.23 -13.17 -9.79
N MET A 58 9.66 -14.42 -10.05
CA MET A 58 9.24 -15.61 -9.29
C MET A 58 9.48 -15.51 -7.78
N GLN A 59 10.67 -15.05 -7.38
CA GLN A 59 11.00 -14.94 -5.95
C GLN A 59 10.11 -13.89 -5.26
N VAL A 60 9.92 -12.74 -5.91
CA VAL A 60 9.06 -11.66 -5.44
C VAL A 60 7.60 -12.11 -5.36
N ALA A 61 7.11 -12.81 -6.39
CA ALA A 61 5.75 -13.35 -6.44
C ALA A 61 5.51 -14.37 -5.32
N THR A 62 6.46 -15.28 -5.09
CA THR A 62 6.40 -16.27 -4.00
C THR A 62 6.31 -15.58 -2.64
N MET A 63 7.14 -14.56 -2.40
CA MET A 63 7.09 -13.76 -1.17
C MET A 63 5.72 -13.08 -1.00
N PHE A 64 5.16 -12.49 -2.05
CA PHE A 64 3.83 -11.87 -1.97
C PHE A 64 2.73 -12.90 -1.66
N ILE A 65 2.73 -14.06 -2.32
CA ILE A 65 1.74 -15.12 -2.07
C ILE A 65 1.83 -15.57 -0.61
N PHE A 66 3.05 -15.82 -0.11
CA PHE A 66 3.26 -16.16 1.29
C PHE A 66 2.75 -15.07 2.23
N ALA A 67 3.17 -13.82 2.04
CA ALA A 67 2.81 -12.72 2.93
C ALA A 67 1.29 -12.44 2.94
N ILE A 68 0.66 -12.39 1.77
CA ILE A 68 -0.79 -12.18 1.65
C ILE A 68 -1.55 -13.31 2.35
N THR A 69 -1.12 -14.57 2.15
CA THR A 69 -1.78 -15.72 2.80
C THR A 69 -1.56 -15.70 4.31
N PHE A 70 -0.32 -15.45 4.76
CA PHE A 70 0.05 -15.41 6.17
C PHE A 70 -0.70 -14.31 6.92
N PHE A 71 -0.66 -13.08 6.42
CA PHE A 71 -1.37 -11.96 7.04
C PHE A 71 -2.88 -12.05 6.86
N GLY A 72 -3.36 -12.63 5.75
CA GLY A 72 -4.78 -12.96 5.56
C GLY A 72 -5.30 -13.90 6.65
N VAL A 73 -4.57 -15.00 6.93
CA VAL A 73 -4.92 -15.93 8.02
C VAL A 73 -4.89 -15.23 9.39
N LEU A 74 -3.86 -14.40 9.66
CA LEU A 74 -3.78 -13.64 10.91
C LEU A 74 -4.93 -12.65 11.08
N GLN A 75 -5.35 -12.02 9.98
CA GLN A 75 -6.49 -11.10 9.96
C GLN A 75 -7.81 -11.83 10.17
N ASP A 76 -8.01 -12.97 9.52
CA ASP A 76 -9.21 -13.81 9.66
C ASP A 76 -9.31 -14.41 11.07
N ALA A 77 -8.17 -14.81 11.67
CA ALA A 77 -8.07 -15.17 13.08
C ALA A 77 -8.34 -14.00 14.03
N GLY A 78 -8.34 -12.77 13.52
CA GLY A 78 -8.69 -11.56 14.26
C GLY A 78 -7.57 -10.97 15.09
N LEU A 79 -6.29 -11.29 14.82
CA LEU A 79 -5.13 -10.81 15.59
C LEU A 79 -5.15 -9.28 15.79
N PHE A 80 -5.50 -8.54 14.74
CA PHE A 80 -5.51 -7.07 14.78
C PHE A 80 -6.69 -6.48 15.56
N ARG A 81 -7.79 -7.23 15.76
CA ARG A 81 -9.03 -6.70 16.37
C ARG A 81 -8.86 -6.30 17.84
N PRO A 82 -8.25 -7.12 18.73
CA PRO A 82 -8.01 -6.72 20.11
C PRO A 82 -7.03 -5.55 20.21
N LEU A 83 -5.99 -5.55 19.38
CA LEU A 83 -4.96 -4.53 19.38
C LEU A 83 -5.53 -3.15 18.99
N ILE A 84 -6.37 -3.11 17.95
CA ILE A 84 -7.07 -1.88 17.53
C ILE A 84 -8.09 -1.45 18.58
N ARG A 85 -8.87 -2.37 19.16
CA ARG A 85 -9.82 -2.06 20.24
C ARG A 85 -9.12 -1.50 21.48
N GLY A 86 -7.97 -2.06 21.86
CA GLY A 86 -7.16 -1.57 22.98
C GLY A 86 -6.63 -0.16 22.74
N LEU A 87 -6.08 0.10 21.55
CA LEU A 87 -5.63 1.43 21.16
C LEU A 87 -6.78 2.44 21.18
N VAL A 88 -7.95 2.09 20.64
CA VAL A 88 -9.15 2.93 20.68
C VAL A 88 -9.60 3.19 22.12
N ALA A 89 -9.65 2.18 22.97
CA ALA A 89 -10.07 2.33 24.37
C ALA A 89 -9.13 3.25 25.17
N LEU A 90 -7.83 3.26 24.85
CA LEU A 90 -6.84 4.09 25.53
C LEU A 90 -7.04 5.60 25.27
N THR A 91 -7.70 5.97 24.17
CA THR A 91 -7.90 7.38 23.80
C THR A 91 -8.86 8.14 24.70
N ARG A 92 -9.75 7.45 25.43
CA ARG A 92 -10.68 8.00 26.45
C ARG A 92 -11.43 9.28 26.02
N GLY A 93 -11.74 9.42 24.74
CA GLY A 93 -12.45 10.60 24.20
C GLY A 93 -11.59 11.86 24.01
N ASN A 94 -10.28 11.80 24.25
CA ASN A 94 -9.36 12.90 23.96
C ASN A 94 -9.07 12.95 22.45
N VAL A 95 -9.43 14.05 21.80
CA VAL A 95 -9.28 14.28 20.34
C VAL A 95 -7.84 14.10 19.86
N VAL A 96 -6.85 14.57 20.62
CA VAL A 96 -5.42 14.42 20.29
C VAL A 96 -5.02 12.95 20.35
N ALA A 97 -5.40 12.27 21.45
CA ALA A 97 -5.10 10.85 21.62
C ALA A 97 -5.76 10.00 20.52
N VAL A 98 -6.99 10.31 20.11
CA VAL A 98 -7.67 9.65 18.99
C VAL A 98 -6.91 9.85 17.68
N THR A 99 -6.44 11.06 17.40
CA THR A 99 -5.70 11.35 16.17
C THR A 99 -4.37 10.59 16.13
N MET A 100 -3.62 10.59 17.24
CA MET A 100 -2.37 9.81 17.36
C MET A 100 -2.63 8.29 17.27
N GLY A 101 -3.66 7.80 17.97
CA GLY A 101 -4.07 6.40 17.89
C GLY A 101 -4.46 5.98 16.47
N THR A 102 -5.09 6.88 15.71
CA THR A 102 -5.44 6.62 14.30
C THR A 102 -4.20 6.47 13.42
N ALA A 103 -3.18 7.31 13.62
CA ALA A 103 -1.90 7.16 12.92
C ALA A 103 -1.24 5.81 13.23
N VAL A 104 -1.21 5.42 14.51
CA VAL A 104 -0.67 4.12 14.96
C VAL A 104 -1.47 2.96 14.35
N ILE A 105 -2.79 3.03 14.38
CA ILE A 105 -3.66 2.02 13.77
C ILE A 105 -3.40 1.92 12.27
N GLY A 106 -3.22 3.03 11.55
CA GLY A 106 -2.90 3.03 10.13
C GLY A 106 -1.59 2.31 9.80
N MET A 107 -0.58 2.47 10.65
CA MET A 107 0.70 1.75 10.51
C MET A 107 0.54 0.25 10.80
N LEU A 108 -0.12 -0.11 11.90
CA LEU A 108 -0.24 -1.50 12.35
C LEU A 108 -1.20 -2.32 11.48
N ALA A 109 -2.30 -1.72 11.05
CA ALA A 109 -3.27 -2.37 10.17
C ALA A 109 -2.78 -2.49 8.71
N HIS A 110 -1.65 -1.87 8.38
CA HIS A 110 -1.00 -1.99 7.08
C HIS A 110 0.28 -2.83 7.12
N LEU A 111 0.55 -3.49 8.25
CA LEU A 111 1.65 -4.45 8.36
C LEU A 111 1.53 -5.61 7.37
N ASP A 112 0.35 -5.88 6.84
CA ASP A 112 0.10 -6.88 5.78
C ASP A 112 0.44 -6.37 4.37
N GLY A 113 0.69 -5.07 4.21
CA GLY A 113 0.95 -4.42 2.93
C GLY A 113 -0.28 -4.29 2.01
N ALA A 114 -1.48 -4.63 2.51
CA ALA A 114 -2.71 -4.63 1.73
C ALA A 114 -3.61 -3.45 2.11
N GLY A 115 -3.71 -2.45 1.23
CA GLY A 115 -4.50 -1.25 1.52
C GLY A 115 -5.99 -1.53 1.71
N ALA A 116 -6.55 -2.46 0.93
CA ALA A 116 -7.97 -2.79 0.99
C ALA A 116 -8.39 -3.28 2.38
N THR A 117 -7.64 -4.24 2.94
CA THR A 117 -7.88 -4.79 4.28
C THR A 117 -7.67 -3.74 5.36
N THR A 118 -6.60 -2.94 5.26
CA THR A 118 -6.33 -1.82 6.17
C THR A 118 -7.56 -0.91 6.31
N PHE A 119 -8.11 -0.41 5.20
CA PHE A 119 -9.24 0.52 5.27
C PHE A 119 -10.57 -0.16 5.61
N LEU A 120 -10.82 -1.36 5.08
CA LEU A 120 -12.04 -2.12 5.40
C LEU A 120 -12.14 -2.46 6.89
N LEU A 121 -11.01 -2.67 7.56
CA LEU A 121 -11.00 -2.97 8.99
C LEU A 121 -11.00 -1.72 9.87
N THR A 122 -10.21 -0.71 9.51
CA THR A 122 -10.00 0.48 10.37
C THR A 122 -11.10 1.52 10.25
N VAL A 123 -11.63 1.77 9.05
CA VAL A 123 -12.64 2.82 8.83
C VAL A 123 -13.95 2.53 9.59
N PRO A 124 -14.56 1.33 9.52
CA PRO A 124 -15.77 1.03 10.27
C PRO A 124 -15.58 1.10 11.79
N ALA A 125 -14.36 0.82 12.28
CA ALA A 125 -14.04 0.89 13.71
C ALA A 125 -13.86 2.33 14.20
N LEU A 126 -13.23 3.20 13.41
CA LEU A 126 -12.86 4.56 13.81
C LEU A 126 -13.92 5.61 13.45
N LEU A 127 -14.64 5.43 12.34
CA LEU A 127 -15.61 6.42 11.87
C LEU A 127 -16.71 6.73 12.90
N PRO A 128 -17.31 5.74 13.61
CA PRO A 128 -18.28 6.04 14.66
C PRO A 128 -17.70 6.87 15.81
N LEU A 129 -16.43 6.63 16.18
CA LEU A 129 -15.74 7.39 17.22
C LEU A 129 -15.50 8.83 16.79
N TYR A 130 -14.98 9.04 15.57
CA TYR A 130 -14.76 10.38 15.02
C TYR A 130 -16.05 11.19 14.98
N ARG A 131 -17.16 10.58 14.53
CA ARG A 131 -18.48 11.24 14.51
C ARG A 131 -18.98 11.60 15.90
N ARG A 132 -18.83 10.71 16.89
CA ARG A 132 -19.24 10.97 18.29
C ARG A 132 -18.48 12.12 18.93
N LEU A 133 -17.20 12.30 18.58
CA LEU A 133 -16.35 13.38 19.09
C LEU A 133 -16.44 14.67 18.25
N GLY A 134 -17.29 14.70 17.22
CA GLY A 134 -17.37 15.85 16.31
C GLY A 134 -16.12 16.07 15.45
N MET A 135 -15.26 15.05 15.32
CA MET A 135 -14.02 15.11 14.56
C MET A 135 -14.24 14.90 13.05
N ASN A 136 -13.37 15.50 12.25
CA ASN A 136 -13.40 15.43 10.80
C ASN A 136 -12.97 14.03 10.28
N PRO A 137 -13.83 13.29 9.54
CA PRO A 137 -13.47 12.00 8.94
C PRO A 137 -12.31 12.06 7.93
N TYR A 138 -12.05 13.21 7.32
CA TYR A 138 -10.89 13.38 6.43
C TYR A 138 -9.57 13.37 7.19
N LEU A 139 -9.55 13.83 8.45
CA LEU A 139 -8.38 13.72 9.32
C LEU A 139 -8.08 12.23 9.60
N MET A 140 -9.11 11.44 9.88
CA MET A 140 -8.99 9.98 10.04
C MET A 140 -8.36 9.35 8.79
N LEU A 141 -8.94 9.62 7.61
CA LEU A 141 -8.47 9.04 6.36
C LEU A 141 -7.02 9.45 6.06
N MET A 142 -6.66 10.71 6.31
CA MET A 142 -5.30 11.20 6.12
C MET A 142 -4.30 10.48 7.05
N MET A 143 -4.63 10.32 8.33
CA MET A 143 -3.77 9.59 9.28
C MET A 143 -3.60 8.12 8.89
N LEU A 144 -4.70 7.46 8.51
CA LEU A 144 -4.67 6.07 8.05
C LEU A 144 -3.84 5.90 6.77
N ALA A 145 -4.09 6.74 5.75
CA ALA A 145 -3.42 6.66 4.47
C ALA A 145 -1.93 7.02 4.57
N THR A 146 -1.56 7.98 5.41
CA THR A 146 -0.15 8.34 5.63
C THR A 146 0.58 7.23 6.37
N GLY A 147 -0.04 6.64 7.40
CA GLY A 147 0.52 5.48 8.11
C GLY A 147 0.71 4.27 7.20
N ALA A 148 -0.30 3.96 6.39
CA ALA A 148 -0.22 2.92 5.37
C ALA A 148 0.88 3.23 4.34
N GLY A 149 0.99 4.48 3.88
CA GLY A 149 2.05 4.89 2.95
C GLY A 149 3.46 4.66 3.48
N ILE A 150 3.72 5.01 4.74
CA ILE A 150 5.02 4.78 5.39
C ILE A 150 5.32 3.28 5.49
N PHE A 151 4.32 2.47 5.85
CA PHE A 151 4.47 1.02 6.00
C PHE A 151 4.42 0.25 4.68
N ASN A 152 4.05 0.92 3.58
CA ASN A 152 4.16 0.37 2.23
C ASN A 152 5.63 0.19 1.79
N MET A 153 6.59 0.57 2.64
CA MET A 153 8.02 0.31 2.48
C MET A 153 8.46 -1.06 3.02
N MET A 154 7.56 -1.84 3.63
CA MET A 154 7.88 -3.19 4.10
C MET A 154 8.31 -4.09 2.94
N PRO A 155 9.16 -5.11 3.18
CA PRO A 155 9.70 -5.93 2.10
C PRO A 155 8.59 -6.69 1.36
N TRP A 156 7.57 -7.16 2.06
CA TRP A 156 6.41 -7.80 1.44
C TRP A 156 5.35 -6.82 0.91
N ALA A 157 5.63 -5.52 0.84
CA ALA A 157 4.74 -4.53 0.25
C ALA A 157 5.07 -4.30 -1.25
N GLY A 158 4.05 -3.89 -2.01
CA GLY A 158 4.08 -3.76 -3.47
C GLY A 158 5.33 -3.06 -4.06
N PRO A 159 5.71 -1.86 -3.57
CA PRO A 159 6.78 -1.06 -4.15
C PRO A 159 8.16 -1.71 -4.11
N LEU A 160 8.57 -2.27 -2.96
CA LEU A 160 9.88 -2.89 -2.84
C LEU A 160 9.98 -4.16 -3.68
N GLY A 161 8.93 -4.98 -3.70
CA GLY A 161 8.90 -6.15 -4.57
C GLY A 161 9.05 -5.78 -6.05
N ARG A 162 8.38 -4.73 -6.50
CA ARG A 162 8.54 -4.22 -7.88
C ARG A 162 9.93 -3.65 -8.16
N ALA A 163 10.51 -2.93 -7.20
CA ALA A 163 11.88 -2.42 -7.31
C ALA A 163 12.88 -3.58 -7.42
N ALA A 164 12.78 -4.59 -6.56
CA ALA A 164 13.62 -5.79 -6.56
C ALA A 164 13.55 -6.55 -7.88
N ALA A 165 12.36 -6.70 -8.46
CA ALA A 165 12.18 -7.37 -9.75
C ALA A 165 12.92 -6.68 -10.92
N VAL A 166 13.12 -5.37 -10.83
CA VAL A 166 13.80 -4.57 -11.87
C VAL A 166 15.30 -4.47 -11.61
N THR A 167 15.70 -4.28 -10.36
CA THR A 167 17.12 -4.13 -9.98
C THR A 167 17.85 -5.46 -9.85
N GLY A 168 17.12 -6.56 -9.63
CA GLY A 168 17.69 -7.87 -9.29
C GLY A 168 18.26 -7.97 -7.88
N ILE A 169 18.12 -6.91 -7.07
CA ILE A 169 18.57 -6.86 -5.67
C ILE A 169 17.51 -7.54 -4.80
N GLU A 170 17.95 -8.26 -3.79
CA GLU A 170 17.05 -8.91 -2.84
C GLU A 170 16.23 -7.86 -2.07
N VAL A 171 14.96 -8.17 -1.81
CA VAL A 171 13.97 -7.23 -1.26
C VAL A 171 14.38 -6.74 0.13
N THR A 172 14.90 -7.62 0.97
CA THR A 172 15.38 -7.30 2.32
C THR A 172 16.61 -6.41 2.26
N GLU A 173 17.51 -6.61 1.29
CA GLU A 173 18.66 -5.72 1.07
C GLU A 173 18.22 -4.31 0.66
N LEU A 174 17.17 -4.17 -0.15
CA LEU A 174 16.56 -2.88 -0.46
C LEU A 174 15.87 -2.25 0.77
N TRP A 175 15.28 -3.05 1.64
CA TRP A 175 14.53 -2.56 2.81
C TRP A 175 15.42 -2.07 3.95
N ARG A 176 16.52 -2.77 4.26
CA ARG A 176 17.43 -2.42 5.36
C ARG A 176 17.83 -0.93 5.43
N PRO A 177 18.29 -0.29 4.34
CA PRO A 177 18.63 1.13 4.37
C PRO A 177 17.42 2.06 4.45
N LEU A 178 16.20 1.56 4.21
CA LEU A 178 14.96 2.32 4.35
C LEU A 178 14.41 2.33 5.77
N ILE A 179 14.87 1.43 6.65
CA ILE A 179 14.41 1.37 8.05
C ILE A 179 14.59 2.72 8.78
N PRO A 180 15.72 3.45 8.66
CA PRO A 180 15.86 4.78 9.26
C PRO A 180 14.87 5.81 8.68
N VAL A 181 14.59 5.74 7.38
CA VAL A 181 13.62 6.62 6.71
C VAL A 181 12.20 6.32 7.18
N GLN A 182 11.87 5.03 7.31
CA GLN A 182 10.59 4.58 7.85
C GLN A 182 10.41 5.06 9.30
N ALA A 183 11.44 4.91 10.14
CA ALA A 183 11.43 5.40 11.52
C ALA A 183 11.26 6.92 11.59
N ALA A 184 11.96 7.68 10.74
CA ALA A 184 11.76 9.12 10.64
C ALA A 184 10.32 9.47 10.22
N GLY A 185 9.76 8.73 9.25
CA GLY A 185 8.37 8.85 8.83
C GLY A 185 7.39 8.60 9.98
N VAL A 186 7.63 7.58 10.81
CA VAL A 186 6.81 7.31 12.01
C VAL A 186 6.83 8.48 12.98
N VAL A 187 8.02 9.00 13.30
CA VAL A 187 8.17 10.14 14.22
C VAL A 187 7.46 11.38 13.68
N LEU A 188 7.66 11.69 12.40
CA LEU A 188 7.02 12.83 11.74
C LEU A 188 5.49 12.68 11.69
N LEU A 189 4.99 11.47 11.41
CA LEU A 189 3.55 11.20 11.41
C LEU A 189 2.94 11.36 12.80
N LEU A 190 3.61 10.88 13.86
CA LEU A 190 3.12 11.04 15.23
C LEU A 190 3.14 12.52 15.66
N ALA A 191 4.18 13.27 15.29
CA ALA A 191 4.24 14.71 15.53
C ALA A 191 3.12 15.45 14.78
N LEU A 192 2.90 15.11 13.50
CA LEU A 192 1.82 15.66 12.69
C LEU A 192 0.44 15.33 13.28
N ALA A 193 0.24 14.09 13.73
CA ALA A 193 -0.99 13.64 14.38
C ALA A 193 -1.26 14.43 15.68
N ALA A 194 -0.24 14.69 16.49
CA ALA A 194 -0.38 15.51 17.69
C ALA A 194 -0.76 16.97 17.34
N LEU A 195 -0.07 17.58 16.38
CA LEU A 195 -0.34 18.96 15.95
C LEU A 195 -1.74 19.13 15.36
N LEU A 196 -2.16 18.20 14.50
CA LEU A 196 -3.48 18.23 13.89
C LEU A 196 -4.58 17.86 14.87
N GLY A 197 -4.32 16.94 15.80
CA GLY A 197 -5.23 16.65 16.90
C GLY A 197 -5.49 17.87 17.78
N LEU A 198 -4.44 18.66 18.09
CA LEU A 198 -4.59 19.91 18.85
C LEU A 198 -5.41 20.95 18.07
N ARG A 199 -5.17 21.08 16.75
CA ARG A 199 -5.96 21.97 15.88
C ARG A 199 -7.41 21.55 15.82
N GLU A 200 -7.67 20.25 15.71
CA GLU A 200 -9.01 19.70 15.65
C GLU A 200 -9.76 19.88 16.97
N GLN A 201 -9.08 19.70 18.10
CA GLN A 201 -9.64 19.98 19.42
C GLN A 201 -10.05 21.45 19.55
N ARG A 202 -9.20 22.39 19.10
CA ARG A 202 -9.52 23.82 19.07
C ARG A 202 -10.70 24.14 18.15
N ARG A 203 -10.77 23.50 16.97
CA ARG A 203 -11.90 23.65 16.03
C ARG A 203 -13.21 23.23 16.67
N ILE A 204 -13.22 22.08 17.36
CA ILE A 204 -14.40 21.56 18.05
C ILE A 204 -14.81 22.49 19.19
N ALA A 205 -13.84 22.94 20.00
CA ALA A 205 -14.10 23.86 21.11
C ALA A 205 -14.59 25.26 20.67
N ALA A 206 -14.27 25.70 19.45
CA ALA A 206 -14.75 26.97 18.90
C ALA A 206 -16.13 26.87 18.23
N ALA A 207 -16.61 25.64 17.96
CA ALA A 207 -17.89 25.39 17.29
C ALA A 207 -19.02 25.05 18.27
N GLY A 208 -18.71 24.84 19.55
CA GLY A 208 -19.66 24.64 20.65
C GLY A 208 -19.60 25.81 21.63
#